data_AF-A0A7Y6DZJ2-F1
#
_entry.id   AF-A0A7Y6DZJ2-F1
#
_cell.length_a   1.000
_cell.length_b   1.000
_cell.length_c   1.000
_cell.angle_alpha   90.00
_cell.angle_beta   90.00
_cell.angle_gamma   90.00
#
_symmetry.space_group_name_H-M   'P 1'
#
loop_
_entity.id
_entity.type
_entity.pdbx_description
1 polymer ?
#
loop_
_entity_poly.entity_id
_entity_poly.type
_entity_poly.pdbx_seq_one_letter_code
_entity_poly.pdbx_strand_id
1 'polypeptide(L)'
;MPRLRRVEPYVSPGFTRLRRGRGFAYVHSGGGAAGRAERTRIADLAIPPAWEDVWISDSPNAHILAVGVDAAGRRQYLYHPVWREQQ
;
A
#
# COMPACT_ATOMS: atom_id res chain seq x y z
N MET A 1 7.48 -1.13 -21.40
CA MET A 1 6.90 -0.48 -20.20
C MET A 1 5.72 -1.32 -19.73
N PRO A 2 5.74 -1.93 -18.53
CA PRO A 2 4.60 -2.70 -18.05
C PRO A 2 3.36 -1.80 -17.97
N ARG A 3 2.22 -2.28 -18.45
CA ARG A 3 0.96 -1.53 -18.40
C ARG A 3 0.54 -1.37 -16.93
N LEU A 4 0.44 -0.12 -16.48
CA LEU A 4 0.02 0.20 -15.12
C LEU A 4 -1.48 -0.10 -14.93
N ARG A 5 -1.82 -0.73 -13.81
CA ARG A 5 -3.19 -1.00 -13.41
C ARG A 5 -3.78 0.23 -12.70
N ARG A 6 -4.94 0.68 -13.17
CA ARG A 6 -5.75 1.66 -12.43
C ARG A 6 -6.43 0.96 -11.25
N VAL A 7 -6.27 1.53 -10.07
CA VAL A 7 -6.83 1.08 -8.81
C VAL A 7 -7.41 2.28 -8.06
N GLU A 8 -8.47 2.06 -7.31
CA GLU A 8 -9.05 3.04 -6.42
C GLU A 8 -8.75 2.62 -4.98
N PRO A 9 -7.98 3.41 -4.20
CA PRO A 9 -7.68 3.08 -2.82
C PRO A 9 -8.94 2.84 -1.99
N TYR A 10 -8.90 1.89 -1.06
CA TYR A 10 -10.02 1.49 -0.19
C TYR A 10 -11.23 0.84 -0.89
N VAL A 11 -11.34 0.93 -2.23
CA VAL A 11 -12.38 0.26 -3.03
C VAL A 11 -11.81 -0.98 -3.73
N SER A 12 -10.63 -0.85 -4.32
CA SER A 12 -9.93 -1.94 -4.98
C SER A 12 -9.31 -2.92 -3.96
N PRO A 13 -9.16 -4.20 -4.35
CA PRO A 13 -8.47 -5.18 -3.52
C PRO A 13 -7.08 -4.70 -3.09
N GLY A 14 -6.75 -5.00 -1.84
CA GLY A 14 -5.47 -4.61 -1.25
C GLY A 14 -5.32 -5.11 0.17
N PHE A 15 -4.25 -4.67 0.81
CA PHE A 15 -3.93 -4.94 2.19
C PHE A 15 -4.20 -3.73 3.07
N THR A 16 -4.81 -3.97 4.23
CA THR A 16 -4.89 -3.01 5.32
C THR A 16 -3.74 -3.24 6.29
N ARG A 17 -3.01 -2.18 6.64
CA ARG A 17 -1.97 -2.22 7.68
C ARG A 17 -2.61 -2.10 9.05
N LEU A 18 -2.29 -3.02 9.94
CA LEU A 18 -2.76 -3.03 11.33
C LEU A 18 -1.57 -3.00 12.28
N ARG A 19 -1.63 -2.15 13.31
CA ARG A 19 -0.61 -2.13 14.36
C ARG A 19 -0.71 -3.42 15.19
N ARG A 20 0.41 -4.10 15.39
CA ARG A 20 0.50 -5.31 16.24
C ARG A 20 1.78 -5.26 17.08
N GLY A 21 1.63 -4.92 18.36
CA GLY A 21 2.75 -4.76 19.27
C GLY A 21 3.77 -3.75 18.74
N ARG A 22 5.00 -4.20 18.52
CA ARG A 22 6.11 -3.36 18.01
C ARG A 22 6.10 -3.21 16.48
N GLY A 23 5.31 -3.99 15.75
CA GLY A 23 5.32 -4.04 14.30
C GLY A 23 3.95 -3.87 13.67
N PHE A 24 3.84 -4.38 12.45
CA PHE A 24 2.63 -4.32 11.65
C PHE A 24 2.22 -5.70 11.15
N ALA A 25 0.92 -5.94 11.09
CA ALA A 25 0.32 -7.00 10.31
C ALA A 25 -0.35 -6.40 9.07
N TYR A 26 -0.47 -7.19 8.03
CA TYR A 26 -1.14 -6.81 6.79
C TYR A 26 -2.21 -7.84 6.51
N VAL A 27 -3.45 -7.39 6.36
CA VAL A 27 -4.62 -8.26 6.14
C VAL A 27 -5.18 -7.94 4.77
N HIS A 28 -5.37 -8.97 3.96
CA HIS A 28 -5.92 -8.81 2.62
C HIS A 28 -7.43 -8.61 2.68
N SER A 29 -7.96 -7.76 1.79
CA SER A 29 -9.40 -7.52 1.62
C SER A 29 -10.22 -8.78 1.31
N GLY A 30 -9.63 -9.74 0.60
CA GLY A 30 -10.23 -11.06 0.34
C GLY A 30 -10.11 -12.06 1.50
N GLY A 31 -9.61 -11.62 2.66
CA GLY A 31 -9.34 -12.46 3.82
C GLY A 31 -7.89 -12.97 3.85
N GLY A 32 -7.45 -13.34 5.06
CA GLY A 32 -6.10 -13.86 5.29
C GLY A 32 -5.05 -12.78 5.55
N ALA A 33 -3.95 -13.20 6.17
CA ALA A 33 -2.79 -12.35 6.41
C ALA A 33 -1.84 -12.40 5.21
N ALA A 34 -1.13 -11.30 4.95
CA ALA A 34 -0.04 -11.27 3.98
C ALA A 34 0.99 -12.37 4.28
N GLY A 35 1.32 -13.14 3.26
CA GLY A 35 2.40 -14.11 3.26
C GLY A 35 3.77 -13.46 3.12
N ARG A 36 4.80 -14.28 2.92
CA ARG A 36 6.20 -13.82 2.91
C ARG A 36 6.49 -12.87 1.75
N ALA A 37 6.05 -13.23 0.55
CA ALA A 37 6.30 -12.44 -0.65
C ALA A 37 5.62 -11.06 -0.59
N GLU A 38 4.36 -11.00 -0.12
CA GLU A 38 3.69 -9.71 0.02
C GLU A 38 4.33 -8.85 1.10
N ARG A 39 4.74 -9.44 2.23
CA ARG A 39 5.44 -8.70 3.30
C ARG A 39 6.77 -8.11 2.82
N THR A 40 7.56 -8.87 2.06
CA THR A 40 8.81 -8.36 1.45
C THR A 40 8.49 -7.16 0.55
N ARG A 41 7.55 -7.32 -0.39
CA ARG A 41 7.15 -6.23 -1.28
C ARG A 41 6.65 -5.00 -0.53
N ILE A 42 5.83 -5.19 0.50
CA ILE A 42 5.29 -4.08 1.31
C ILE A 42 6.41 -3.37 2.07
N ALA A 43 7.42 -4.09 2.56
CA ALA A 43 8.58 -3.49 3.21
C ALA A 43 9.37 -2.61 2.24
N ASP A 44 9.53 -3.04 0.98
CA ASP A 44 10.25 -2.28 -0.06
C ASP A 44 9.54 -0.97 -0.45
N LEU A 45 8.23 -0.85 -0.17
CA LEU A 45 7.50 0.42 -0.35
C LEU A 45 7.91 1.49 0.68
N ALA A 46 8.62 1.13 1.75
CA ALA A 46 9.09 2.05 2.77
C ALA A 46 8.00 2.99 3.33
N ILE A 47 6.76 2.48 3.50
CA ILE A 47 5.63 3.27 3.99
C ILE A 47 5.93 3.75 5.42
N PRO A 48 5.96 5.07 5.69
CA PRO A 48 6.33 5.58 7.00
C PRO A 48 5.50 4.95 8.13
N PRO A 49 6.12 4.58 9.27
CA PRO A 49 5.43 3.91 10.36
C PRO A 49 4.39 4.80 11.04
N ALA A 50 4.52 6.13 10.90
CA ALA A 50 3.59 7.11 11.43
C ALA A 50 2.30 7.26 10.59
N TRP A 51 2.21 6.63 9.41
CA TRP A 51 0.97 6.67 8.65
C TRP A 51 -0.13 5.80 9.31
N GLU A 52 -1.34 6.32 9.35
CA GLU A 52 -2.54 5.62 9.80
C GLU A 52 -3.46 5.32 8.60
N ASP A 53 -4.49 4.50 8.83
CA ASP A 53 -5.48 4.11 7.81
C ASP A 53 -4.86 3.70 6.46
N VAL A 54 -3.80 2.90 6.53
CA VAL A 54 -3.00 2.55 5.37
C VAL A 54 -3.66 1.44 4.57
N TRP A 55 -3.94 1.74 3.31
CA TRP A 55 -4.28 0.78 2.25
C TRP A 55 -3.08 0.59 1.31
N ILE A 56 -2.84 -0.66 0.90
CA ILE A 56 -1.71 -1.05 0.06
C ILE A 56 -2.22 -1.94 -1.07
N SER A 57 -1.91 -1.61 -2.32
CA SER A 57 -2.32 -2.42 -3.47
C SER A 57 -1.78 -3.85 -3.39
N ASP A 58 -2.59 -4.83 -3.74
CA ASP A 58 -2.17 -6.23 -3.93
C ASP A 58 -1.32 -6.41 -5.20
N SER A 59 -1.56 -5.57 -6.21
CA SER A 59 -0.92 -5.55 -7.52
C SER A 59 0.35 -4.70 -7.50
N PRO A 60 1.54 -5.26 -7.83
CA PRO A 60 2.80 -4.50 -7.84
C PRO A 60 2.87 -3.46 -8.97
N ASN A 61 2.08 -3.62 -10.03
CA ASN A 61 2.00 -2.71 -11.17
C ASN A 61 0.82 -1.73 -11.08
N ALA A 62 0.23 -1.52 -9.90
CA ALA A 62 -0.80 -0.51 -9.71
C ALA A 62 -0.20 0.89 -9.73
N HIS A 63 -0.88 1.85 -10.36
CA HIS A 63 -0.37 3.24 -10.40
C HIS A 63 -0.30 3.90 -9.00
N ILE A 64 -1.21 3.55 -8.10
CA ILE A 64 -1.12 3.84 -6.66
C ILE A 64 -0.76 2.55 -5.93
N LEU A 65 0.36 2.57 -5.22
CA LEU A 65 0.87 1.42 -4.46
C LEU A 65 0.42 1.44 -3.01
N ALA A 66 0.32 2.63 -2.40
CA ALA A 66 -0.22 2.78 -1.05
C ALA A 66 -0.85 4.15 -0.85
N VAL A 67 -1.80 4.22 0.08
CA VAL A 67 -2.40 5.46 0.60
C VAL A 67 -2.50 5.34 2.10
N GLY A 68 -2.30 6.45 2.80
CA GLY A 68 -2.50 6.53 4.24
C GLY A 68 -2.68 7.97 4.69
N VAL A 69 -2.89 8.15 5.99
CA VAL A 69 -2.98 9.45 6.65
C VAL A 69 -1.68 9.69 7.41
N ASP A 70 -0.98 10.80 7.16
CA ASP A 70 0.25 11.13 7.89
C ASP A 70 -0.02 11.62 9.32
N ALA A 71 1.05 11.81 10.09
CA ALA A 71 0.96 12.31 11.47
C ALA A 71 0.34 13.71 11.59
N ALA A 72 0.19 14.46 10.50
CA ALA A 72 -0.47 15.75 10.46
C ALA A 72 -1.93 15.66 9.99
N GLY A 73 -2.48 14.44 9.86
CA GLY A 73 -3.86 14.21 9.43
C GLY A 73 -4.08 14.38 7.92
N ARG A 74 -3.02 14.46 7.11
CA ARG A 74 -3.14 14.63 5.66
C ARG A 74 -3.07 13.30 4.95
N ARG A 75 -3.90 13.14 3.92
CA ARG A 75 -3.84 11.96 3.06
C ARG A 75 -2.59 12.02 2.17
N GLN A 76 -1.78 10.96 2.23
CA GLN A 76 -0.56 10.78 1.46
C GLN A 76 -0.69 9.60 0.52
N TYR A 77 -0.01 9.69 -0.62
CA TYR A 77 -0.06 8.70 -1.70
C TYR A 77 1.35 8.26 -2.06
N LEU A 78 1.53 6.95 -2.25
CA LEU A 78 2.72 6.36 -2.82
C LEU A 78 2.38 5.84 -4.20
N TYR A 79 2.98 6.44 -5.23
CA TYR A 79 2.76 6.09 -6.63
C TYR A 79 3.82 5.11 -7.13
N HIS A 80 3.46 4.31 -8.14
CA HIS A 80 4.44 3.53 -8.87
C HIS A 80 5.48 4.47 -9.52
N PRO A 81 6.79 4.13 -9.51
CA PRO A 81 7.83 4.98 -10.09
C PRO A 81 7.53 5.43 -11.51
N VAL A 82 7.15 4.48 -12.38
CA VAL A 82 6.76 4.74 -13.78
C VAL A 82 5.53 5.66 -13.92
N TRP A 83 4.63 5.73 -12.94
CA TRP A 83 3.49 6.67 -12.99
C TRP A 83 3.95 8.12 -12.86
N ARG A 84 5.00 8.36 -12.04
CA ARG A 84 5.58 9.70 -11.88
C ARG A 84 6.30 10.22 -13.12
N GLU A 85 6.74 9.31 -14.01
CA GLU A 85 7.40 9.67 -15.27
C GLU A 85 6.40 10.10 -16.37
N GLN A 86 5.10 9.88 -16.17
CA GLN A 86 4.05 10.17 -17.17
C GLN A 86 3.07 11.28 -16.73
N GLN A 87 3.38 12.00 -15.65
CA GLN A 87 2.59 13.12 -15.12
C GLN A 87 3.25 14.45 -15.47
#